data_AF-A0A9W5KCE1-F1
#
_entry.id   AF-A0A9W5KCE1-F1
#
_cell.length_a   1.000
_cell.length_b   1.000
_cell.length_c   1.000
_cell.angle_alpha   90.00
_cell.angle_beta   90.00
_cell.angle_gamma   90.00
#
_symmetry.space_group_name_H-M   'P 1'
#
loop_
_entity.id
_entity.type
_entity.pdbx_description
1 polymer ?
#
loop_
_entity_poly.entity_id
_entity_poly.type
_entity_poly.pdbx_seq_one_letter_code
_entity_poly.pdbx_strand_id
1 'polypeptide(L)'
;MSTQLKYALEDIWRKKLYFILFFTQIMIITLLITECFSLMYKKQDAFNYLSKTFDISNVYYVSLAEKEKYVGGEYEESIMKDLYTYVNENEKYTIFSDIEDYIEIKGIPQNSLSVEIEQGQTKVQAYKSLAISHSFIDVFDLALSKGEFFDSDWEYTSNESIPVVLGHSYQKFMNINDEFVNIDNLKYKVVGFLQEGQSFVDISSGKGVIELDDTVLIPMDVTKFDNMYVNGNYAYETYLENATIITKNKNDITELRNITEKSRLYNYNFNNVGGVSKYMEMSTKKSVGVFLFISIWVIIFAFSLVIINTLEFVRKNLREFSIHIFCGGNRSDIALRIFLQIFIVWILASIISVLVSNQPFIVLGVSGAILFLCLITCIPSFIKLFSLQISDILRRKE
;
A
#
# COMPACT_ATOMS: atom_id res chain seq x y z
N MET A 1 4.80 29.07 31.53
CA MET A 1 4.90 28.19 30.33
C MET A 1 6.18 28.46 29.51
N SER A 2 6.44 29.68 29.03
CA SER A 2 7.65 30.01 28.24
C SER A 2 8.98 29.63 28.94
N THR A 3 9.11 29.89 30.23
CA THR A 3 10.33 29.55 31.00
C THR A 3 10.55 28.03 31.12
N GLN A 4 9.49 27.25 31.33
CA GLN A 4 9.59 25.78 31.43
C GLN A 4 9.92 25.14 30.08
N LEU A 5 9.41 25.71 28.98
CA LEU A 5 9.76 25.27 27.63
C LEU A 5 11.25 25.49 27.35
N LYS A 6 11.80 26.66 27.70
CA LYS A 6 13.23 26.94 27.57
C LYS A 6 14.07 25.91 28.34
N TYR A 7 13.71 25.64 29.59
CA TYR A 7 14.43 24.65 30.39
C TYR A 7 14.32 23.23 29.84
N ALA A 8 13.15 22.83 29.32
CA ALA A 8 12.97 21.55 28.66
C ALA A 8 13.89 21.39 27.43
N LEU A 9 14.02 22.43 26.61
CA LEU A 9 14.93 22.43 25.45
C LEU A 9 16.40 22.35 25.87
N GLU A 10 16.80 23.08 26.92
CA GLU A 10 18.16 22.99 27.46
C GLU A 10 18.48 21.59 27.99
N ASP A 11 17.52 20.92 28.64
CA ASP A 11 17.69 19.54 29.11
C ASP A 11 17.81 18.54 27.96
N ILE A 12 17.01 18.72 26.91
CA ILE A 12 17.10 17.91 25.69
C ILE A 12 18.50 18.02 25.10
N TRP A 13 19.01 19.24 24.99
CA TRP A 13 20.34 19.50 24.44
C TRP A 13 21.46 18.87 25.27
N ARG A 14 21.36 18.96 26.60
CA ARG A 14 22.34 18.36 27.53
C ARG A 14 22.37 16.83 27.43
N LYS A 15 21.24 16.19 27.14
CA LYS A 15 21.11 14.73 27.01
C LYS A 15 20.79 14.28 25.58
N LYS A 16 21.39 14.93 24.59
CA LYS A 16 21.10 14.72 23.15
C LYS A 16 21.01 13.25 22.72
N LEU A 17 21.96 12.40 23.16
CA LEU A 17 22.01 11.01 22.74
C LEU A 17 20.80 10.19 23.22
N TYR A 18 20.34 10.44 24.45
CA TYR A 18 19.14 9.81 24.98
C TYR A 18 17.90 10.23 24.18
N PHE A 19 17.72 11.54 23.95
CA PHE A 19 16.55 12.03 23.25
C PHE A 19 16.54 11.66 21.76
N ILE A 20 17.72 11.53 21.13
CA ILE A 20 17.84 10.97 19.77
C ILE A 20 17.41 9.50 19.74
N LEU A 21 17.89 8.68 20.68
CA LEU A 21 17.48 7.27 20.75
C LEU A 21 15.97 7.13 21.00
N PHE A 22 15.43 7.94 21.91
CA PHE A 22 14.00 7.95 22.21
C PHE A 22 13.18 8.41 21.00
N PHE A 23 13.61 9.47 20.31
CA PHE A 23 13.01 9.93 19.06
C PHE A 23 12.96 8.81 18.02
N THR A 24 14.10 8.14 17.77
CA THR A 24 14.19 7.06 16.78
C THR A 24 13.28 5.89 17.15
N GLN A 25 13.20 5.52 18.42
CA GLN A 25 12.32 4.46 18.90
C GLN A 25 10.83 4.80 18.67
N ILE A 26 10.40 6.01 19.04
CA ILE A 26 9.01 6.45 18.84
C ILE A 26 8.67 6.48 17.35
N MET A 27 9.58 6.98 16.51
CA MET A 27 9.41 7.00 15.06
C MET A 27 9.26 5.57 14.50
N ILE A 28 10.17 4.65 14.85
CA ILE A 28 10.11 3.25 14.39
C ILE A 28 8.82 2.56 14.86
N ILE A 29 8.42 2.70 16.13
CA ILE A 29 7.19 2.11 16.65
C ILE A 29 5.97 2.66 15.89
N THR A 30 5.93 3.98 15.69
CA THR A 30 4.81 4.64 14.99
C THR A 30 4.69 4.11 13.57
N LEU A 31 5.80 4.04 12.82
CA LEU A 31 5.82 3.54 11.44
C LEU A 31 5.46 2.05 11.35
N LEU A 32 6.05 1.20 12.20
CA LEU A 32 5.76 -0.24 12.19
C LEU A 32 4.29 -0.56 12.50
N ILE A 33 3.72 0.08 13.53
CA ILE A 33 2.33 -0.13 13.89
C ILE A 33 1.41 0.44 12.82
N THR A 34 1.74 1.60 12.24
CA THR A 34 0.98 2.18 11.14
C THR A 34 0.95 1.22 9.94
N GLU A 35 2.09 0.63 9.58
CA GLU A 35 2.16 -0.31 8.46
C GLU A 35 1.32 -1.57 8.71
N CYS A 36 1.31 -2.10 9.93
CA CYS A 36 0.41 -3.19 10.32
C CYS A 36 -1.06 -2.85 10.08
N PHE A 37 -1.51 -1.69 10.57
CA PHE A 37 -2.90 -1.27 10.43
C PHE A 37 -3.25 -0.93 8.98
N SER A 38 -2.33 -0.32 8.23
CA SER A 38 -2.47 -0.05 6.79
C SER A 38 -2.67 -1.35 6.00
N LEU A 39 -1.82 -2.36 6.24
CA LEU A 39 -1.93 -3.66 5.58
C LEU A 39 -3.25 -4.35 5.92
N MET A 40 -3.66 -4.35 7.19
CA MET A 40 -4.95 -4.91 7.60
C MET A 40 -6.12 -4.18 6.95
N TYR A 41 -6.07 -2.85 6.92
CA TYR A 41 -7.13 -2.02 6.34
C TYR A 41 -7.28 -2.29 4.84
N LYS A 42 -6.17 -2.24 4.08
CA LYS A 42 -6.17 -2.53 2.63
C LYS A 42 -6.76 -3.90 2.29
N LYS A 43 -6.37 -4.94 3.05
CA LYS A 43 -6.85 -6.31 2.84
C LYS A 43 -8.33 -6.47 3.21
N GLN A 44 -8.76 -5.86 4.32
CA GLN A 44 -10.15 -5.92 4.74
C GLN A 44 -11.06 -5.17 3.75
N ASP A 45 -10.61 -4.02 3.26
CA ASP A 45 -11.36 -3.22 2.30
C ASP A 45 -11.55 -3.96 0.97
N ALA A 46 -10.46 -4.58 0.47
CA ALA A 46 -10.51 -5.45 -0.71
C ALA A 46 -11.48 -6.63 -0.54
N PHE A 47 -11.46 -7.30 0.62
CA PHE A 47 -12.39 -8.40 0.91
C PHE A 47 -13.85 -7.92 0.99
N ASN A 48 -14.09 -6.77 1.62
CA ASN A 48 -15.42 -6.18 1.72
C ASN A 48 -15.96 -5.76 0.36
N TYR A 49 -15.10 -5.24 -0.52
CA TYR A 49 -15.47 -4.91 -1.89
C TYR A 49 -15.80 -6.20 -2.66
N LEU A 50 -14.90 -7.19 -2.69
CA LEU A 50 -15.14 -8.46 -3.39
C LEU A 50 -16.41 -9.18 -2.95
N SER A 51 -16.69 -9.19 -1.65
CA SER A 51 -17.90 -9.85 -1.11
C SER A 51 -19.19 -9.11 -1.43
N LYS A 52 -19.13 -7.80 -1.71
CA LYS A 52 -20.28 -7.02 -2.16
C LYS A 52 -20.48 -7.14 -3.67
N THR A 53 -19.39 -7.15 -4.43
CA THR A 53 -19.43 -7.14 -5.90
C THR A 53 -19.68 -8.54 -6.47
N PHE A 54 -19.16 -9.60 -5.84
CA PHE A 54 -19.24 -10.96 -6.36
C PHE A 54 -19.67 -11.98 -5.30
N ASP A 55 -20.32 -13.05 -5.74
CA ASP A 55 -20.31 -14.30 -4.98
C ASP A 55 -18.92 -14.91 -5.08
N ILE A 56 -18.07 -14.58 -4.10
CA ILE A 56 -16.64 -14.99 -4.05
C ILE A 56 -16.48 -16.51 -4.20
N SER A 57 -17.52 -17.30 -3.89
CA SER A 57 -17.47 -18.76 -4.06
C SER A 57 -17.41 -19.21 -5.53
N ASN A 58 -17.75 -18.32 -6.48
CA ASN A 58 -17.75 -18.56 -7.92
C ASN A 58 -16.63 -17.81 -8.66
N VAL A 59 -15.72 -17.14 -7.96
CA VAL A 59 -14.61 -16.40 -8.57
C VAL A 59 -13.32 -17.21 -8.47
N TYR A 60 -12.57 -17.27 -9.57
CA TYR A 60 -11.33 -18.03 -9.70
C TYR A 60 -10.28 -17.21 -10.43
N TYR A 61 -9.08 -17.07 -9.88
CA TYR A 61 -7.94 -16.62 -10.70
C TYR A 61 -7.21 -17.82 -11.26
N VAL A 62 -6.69 -17.65 -12.47
CA VAL A 62 -5.91 -18.66 -13.17
C VAL A 62 -4.45 -18.52 -12.74
N SER A 63 -3.76 -19.64 -12.52
CA SER A 63 -2.31 -19.65 -12.35
C SER A 63 -1.73 -20.89 -13.00
N LEU A 64 -0.61 -20.77 -13.70
CA LEU A 64 0.06 -21.91 -14.29
C LEU A 64 0.64 -22.84 -13.20
N ALA A 65 0.24 -24.11 -13.22
CA ALA A 65 0.72 -25.14 -12.28
C ALA A 65 2.00 -25.81 -12.81
N GLU A 66 1.97 -26.23 -14.07
CA GLU A 66 3.05 -26.92 -14.75
C GLU A 66 2.93 -26.67 -16.26
N LYS A 67 4.06 -26.33 -16.90
CA LYS A 67 4.20 -26.29 -18.36
C LYS A 67 4.88 -27.57 -18.80
N GLU A 68 4.23 -28.40 -19.61
CA GLU A 68 4.95 -29.52 -20.23
C GLU A 68 6.09 -28.98 -21.10
N LYS A 69 7.19 -29.73 -21.17
CA LYS A 69 8.43 -29.31 -21.81
C LYS A 69 8.19 -28.84 -23.26
N TYR A 70 8.38 -27.54 -23.49
CA TYR A 70 8.46 -26.84 -24.79
C TYR A 70 7.72 -27.52 -25.95
N VAL A 71 6.45 -27.18 -26.12
CA VAL A 71 5.72 -27.37 -27.38
C VAL A 71 5.61 -26.02 -28.09
N GLY A 72 6.72 -25.30 -28.26
CA GLY A 72 6.69 -24.00 -28.94
C GLY A 72 6.15 -24.10 -30.38
N GLY A 73 5.52 -23.02 -30.87
CA GLY A 73 5.13 -22.85 -32.27
C GLY A 73 3.61 -22.85 -32.51
N GLU A 74 3.21 -22.91 -33.79
CA GLU A 74 1.81 -22.75 -34.23
C GLU A 74 0.79 -23.68 -33.54
N TYR A 75 1.23 -24.86 -33.09
CA TYR A 75 0.37 -25.83 -32.41
C TYR A 75 -0.05 -25.37 -31.00
N GLU A 76 0.88 -24.83 -30.22
CA GLU A 76 0.61 -24.28 -28.88
C GLU A 76 -0.24 -23.01 -28.97
N GLU A 77 0.07 -22.16 -29.94
CA GLU A 77 -0.72 -20.96 -30.24
C GLU A 77 -2.17 -21.30 -30.62
N SER A 78 -2.39 -22.31 -31.47
CA SER A 78 -3.74 -22.75 -31.86
C SER A 78 -4.54 -23.23 -30.65
N ILE A 79 -3.93 -24.00 -29.74
CA ILE A 79 -4.63 -24.53 -28.57
C ILE A 79 -4.96 -23.40 -27.57
N MET A 80 -4.04 -22.45 -27.37
CA MET A 80 -4.30 -21.29 -26.51
C MET A 80 -5.39 -20.40 -27.09
N LYS A 81 -5.42 -20.22 -28.42
CA LYS A 81 -6.50 -19.52 -29.12
C LYS A 81 -7.85 -20.23 -28.95
N ASP A 82 -7.89 -21.55 -29.11
CA ASP A 82 -9.12 -22.33 -28.93
C ASP A 82 -9.64 -22.22 -27.49
N LEU A 83 -8.74 -22.28 -26.50
CA LEU A 83 -9.09 -22.12 -25.09
C LEU A 83 -9.58 -20.69 -24.78
N TYR A 84 -8.87 -19.67 -25.28
CA TYR A 84 -9.30 -18.27 -25.19
C TYR A 84 -10.71 -18.08 -25.77
N THR A 85 -10.95 -18.61 -26.97
CA THR A 85 -12.24 -18.51 -27.66
C THR A 85 -13.33 -19.21 -26.87
N TYR A 86 -13.08 -20.45 -26.43
CA TYR A 86 -14.03 -21.22 -25.63
C TYR A 86 -14.43 -20.50 -24.34
N VAL A 87 -13.50 -19.88 -23.62
CA VAL A 87 -13.82 -19.22 -22.35
C VAL A 87 -14.55 -17.88 -22.57
N ASN A 88 -14.17 -17.09 -23.57
CA ASN A 88 -14.81 -15.79 -23.84
C ASN A 88 -16.20 -15.91 -24.48
N GLU A 89 -16.43 -16.91 -25.34
CA GLU A 89 -17.73 -17.07 -26.02
C GLU A 89 -18.77 -17.85 -25.20
N ASN A 90 -18.33 -18.56 -24.16
CA ASN A 90 -19.21 -19.42 -23.39
C ASN A 90 -19.90 -18.66 -22.27
N GLU A 91 -21.23 -18.54 -22.38
CA GLU A 91 -22.07 -17.83 -21.42
C GLU A 91 -21.98 -18.33 -19.97
N LYS A 92 -21.39 -19.52 -19.71
CA LYS A 92 -21.17 -20.01 -18.33
C LYS A 92 -20.14 -19.18 -17.56
N TYR A 93 -19.29 -18.45 -18.27
CA TYR A 93 -18.15 -17.73 -17.72
C TYR A 93 -18.25 -16.24 -18.02
N THR A 94 -17.81 -15.44 -17.06
CA THR A 94 -17.35 -14.08 -17.32
C THR A 94 -15.86 -14.08 -17.03
N ILE A 95 -15.05 -13.81 -18.04
CA ILE A 95 -13.59 -13.75 -17.93
C ILE A 95 -13.13 -12.31 -18.16
N PHE A 96 -12.20 -11.86 -17.33
CA PHE A 96 -11.46 -10.64 -17.57
C PHE A 96 -9.99 -10.85 -17.26
N SER A 97 -9.13 -10.03 -17.84
CA SER A 97 -7.69 -10.06 -17.62
C SER A 97 -7.20 -8.64 -17.44
N ASP A 98 -6.24 -8.45 -16.55
CA ASP A 98 -5.61 -7.17 -16.24
C ASP A 98 -4.12 -7.34 -16.02
N ILE A 99 -3.32 -6.45 -16.62
CA ILE A 99 -1.86 -6.43 -16.49
C ILE A 99 -1.40 -5.03 -16.13
N GLU A 100 -0.84 -4.91 -14.93
CA GLU A 100 -0.18 -3.69 -14.48
C GLU A 100 1.22 -3.58 -15.08
N ASP A 101 1.52 -2.40 -15.62
CA ASP A 101 2.85 -2.06 -16.13
C ASP A 101 3.12 -0.55 -15.97
N TYR A 102 4.24 -0.09 -16.51
CA TYR A 102 4.61 1.32 -16.58
C TYR A 102 5.00 1.72 -18.01
N ILE A 103 4.41 2.82 -18.49
CA ILE A 103 4.75 3.39 -19.80
C ILE A 103 5.64 4.62 -19.66
N GLU A 104 6.77 4.62 -20.37
CA GLU A 104 7.63 5.79 -20.51
C GLU A 104 7.20 6.63 -21.72
N ILE A 105 6.79 7.88 -21.50
CA ILE A 105 6.25 8.75 -22.56
C ILE A 105 7.30 9.76 -23.02
N LYS A 106 7.51 9.88 -24.34
CA LYS A 106 8.40 10.88 -24.95
C LYS A 106 7.85 12.29 -24.82
N GLY A 107 8.68 13.21 -24.35
CA GLY A 107 8.44 14.65 -24.47
C GLY A 107 7.37 15.24 -23.54
N ILE A 108 6.75 14.45 -22.65
CA ILE A 108 5.92 14.98 -21.58
C ILE A 108 6.82 15.44 -20.42
N PRO A 109 6.70 16.70 -19.97
CA PRO A 109 7.44 17.16 -18.79
C PRO A 109 6.98 16.39 -17.55
N GLN A 110 7.95 15.99 -16.71
CA GLN A 110 7.70 15.35 -15.43
C GLN A 110 6.61 16.11 -14.68
N ASN A 111 5.54 15.40 -14.32
CA ASN A 111 4.44 15.95 -13.55
C ASN A 111 4.23 15.08 -12.30
N SER A 112 3.26 15.45 -11.47
CA SER A 112 2.98 14.73 -10.23
C SER A 112 2.45 13.30 -10.42
N LEU A 113 2.18 12.88 -11.66
CA LEU A 113 1.63 11.55 -11.99
C LEU A 113 2.71 10.55 -12.44
N SER A 114 3.91 11.01 -12.80
CA SER A 114 5.01 10.10 -13.12
C SER A 114 5.67 9.57 -11.85
N VAL A 115 6.05 8.29 -11.89
CA VAL A 115 6.80 7.63 -10.82
C VAL A 115 8.19 7.23 -11.32
N GLU A 116 9.16 7.28 -10.41
CA GLU A 116 10.50 6.79 -10.71
C GLU A 116 10.52 5.25 -10.58
N ILE A 117 10.88 4.57 -11.68
CA ILE A 117 11.06 3.12 -11.72
C ILE A 117 12.52 2.77 -11.99
N GLU A 118 12.97 1.64 -11.46
CA GLU A 118 14.30 1.10 -11.73
C GLU A 118 14.25 0.19 -12.96
N GLN A 119 15.04 0.53 -13.98
CA GLN A 119 15.20 -0.26 -15.20
C GLN A 119 16.68 -0.64 -15.31
N GLY A 120 17.03 -1.81 -14.77
CA GLY A 120 18.43 -2.25 -14.64
C GLY A 120 19.24 -1.39 -13.68
N GLN A 121 20.23 -0.64 -14.18
CA GLN A 121 21.04 0.28 -13.37
C GLN A 121 20.57 1.74 -13.46
N THR A 122 19.56 2.03 -14.28
CA THR A 122 19.06 3.39 -14.53
C THR A 122 17.69 3.60 -13.91
N LYS A 123 17.45 4.83 -13.47
CA LYS A 123 16.16 5.28 -12.97
C LYS A 123 15.48 6.09 -14.07
N VAL A 124 14.27 5.67 -14.43
CA VAL A 124 13.46 6.30 -15.48
C VAL A 124 12.12 6.74 -14.90
N GLN A 125 11.54 7.78 -15.48
CA GLN A 125 10.23 8.27 -15.08
C GLN A 125 9.18 7.66 -15.99
N ALA A 126 8.22 6.98 -15.39
CA ALA A 126 7.18 6.27 -16.11
C ALA A 126 5.81 6.52 -15.50
N TYR A 127 4.77 6.24 -16.26
CA TYR A 127 3.38 6.42 -15.88
C TYR A 127 2.73 5.06 -15.68
N LYS A 128 1.96 4.91 -14.60
CA LYS A 128 1.27 3.67 -14.31
C LYS A 128 0.27 3.36 -15.43
N SER A 129 0.36 2.17 -16.00
CA SER A 129 -0.58 1.68 -17.00
C SER A 129 -1.23 0.38 -16.54
N LEU A 130 -2.44 0.14 -17.03
CA LEU A 130 -3.18 -1.09 -16.83
C LEU A 130 -3.76 -1.53 -18.18
N ALA A 131 -3.21 -2.61 -18.73
CA ALA A 131 -3.81 -3.26 -19.88
C ALA A 131 -5.01 -4.08 -19.40
N ILE A 132 -6.18 -3.86 -19.99
CA ILE A 132 -7.42 -4.53 -19.56
C ILE A 132 -8.16 -5.15 -20.74
N SER A 133 -8.84 -6.27 -20.48
CA SER A 133 -9.83 -6.81 -21.39
C SER A 133 -11.14 -6.01 -21.33
N HIS A 134 -11.98 -6.10 -22.37
CA HIS A 134 -13.25 -5.37 -22.40
C HIS A 134 -14.14 -5.70 -21.20
N SER A 135 -14.31 -6.98 -20.87
CA SER A 135 -15.13 -7.44 -19.73
C SER A 135 -14.72 -6.82 -18.40
N PHE A 136 -13.47 -6.37 -18.23
CA PHE A 136 -13.01 -5.70 -17.02
C PHE A 136 -13.84 -4.44 -16.72
N ILE A 137 -14.19 -3.67 -17.75
CA ILE A 137 -14.96 -2.43 -17.65
C ILE A 137 -16.32 -2.72 -17.02
N ASP A 138 -17.02 -3.73 -17.54
CA ASP A 138 -18.35 -4.12 -17.09
C ASP A 138 -18.31 -4.74 -15.68
N VAL A 139 -17.32 -5.60 -15.43
CA VAL A 139 -17.17 -6.33 -14.16
C VAL A 139 -16.96 -5.37 -12.98
N PHE A 140 -16.21 -4.29 -13.19
CA PHE A 140 -15.94 -3.28 -12.17
C PHE A 140 -16.82 -2.03 -12.28
N ASP A 141 -17.83 -2.05 -13.17
CA ASP A 141 -18.77 -0.95 -13.41
C ASP A 141 -18.05 0.40 -13.60
N LEU A 142 -16.99 0.39 -14.42
CA LEU A 142 -16.17 1.57 -14.63
C LEU A 142 -16.96 2.64 -15.36
N ALA A 143 -16.92 3.85 -14.81
CA ALA A 143 -17.66 4.99 -15.36
C ALA A 143 -16.72 6.07 -15.93
N LEU A 144 -17.12 6.66 -17.06
CA LEU A 144 -16.45 7.79 -17.67
C LEU A 144 -17.03 9.11 -17.17
N SER A 145 -16.16 10.10 -16.98
CA SER A 145 -16.55 11.49 -16.83
C SER A 145 -16.67 12.20 -18.18
N LYS A 146 -15.86 11.79 -19.18
CA LYS A 146 -15.87 12.32 -20.55
C LYS A 146 -15.38 11.28 -21.56
N GLY A 147 -15.85 11.39 -22.80
CA GLY A 147 -15.41 10.56 -23.93
C GLY A 147 -16.09 9.20 -23.95
N GLU A 148 -15.41 8.22 -24.52
CA GLU A 148 -15.89 6.85 -24.69
C GLU A 148 -14.80 5.84 -24.30
N PHE A 149 -15.22 4.59 -24.01
CA PHE A 149 -14.30 3.47 -23.88
C PHE A 149 -13.86 3.01 -25.28
N PHE A 150 -12.74 2.29 -25.34
CA PHE A 150 -12.32 1.64 -26.57
C PHE A 150 -13.26 0.47 -26.93
N ASP A 151 -13.37 0.17 -28.22
CA ASP A 151 -14.23 -0.90 -28.73
C ASP A 151 -13.83 -2.27 -28.19
N SER A 152 -14.80 -3.15 -27.96
CA SER A 152 -14.58 -4.53 -27.50
C SER A 152 -13.72 -5.35 -28.46
N ASP A 153 -13.86 -5.06 -29.75
CA ASP A 153 -13.24 -5.79 -30.86
C ASP A 153 -12.02 -5.03 -31.39
N TRP A 154 -11.47 -4.09 -30.61
CA TRP A 154 -10.31 -3.33 -31.02
C TRP A 154 -9.09 -4.23 -31.20
N GLU A 155 -8.48 -4.16 -32.38
CA GLU A 155 -7.23 -4.82 -32.72
C GLU A 155 -6.21 -3.77 -33.14
N TYR A 156 -4.96 -3.91 -32.69
CA TYR A 156 -3.89 -3.03 -33.08
C TYR A 156 -3.48 -3.27 -34.52
N THR A 157 -3.43 -2.23 -35.32
CA THR A 157 -2.72 -2.26 -36.59
C THR A 157 -1.49 -1.36 -36.49
N SER A 158 -0.37 -1.78 -37.08
CA SER A 158 0.96 -1.16 -36.87
C SER A 158 1.06 0.33 -37.22
N ASN A 159 0.04 0.92 -37.84
CA ASN A 159 -0.02 2.31 -38.24
C ASN A 159 -1.06 3.15 -37.46
N GLU A 160 -1.84 2.53 -36.58
CA GLU A 160 -2.91 3.18 -35.83
C GLU A 160 -2.47 3.54 -34.41
N SER A 161 -3.06 4.61 -33.88
CA SER A 161 -2.88 5.02 -32.49
C SER A 161 -3.69 4.11 -31.57
N ILE A 162 -3.08 3.61 -30.50
CA ILE A 162 -3.74 2.80 -29.47
C ILE A 162 -4.71 3.70 -28.68
N PRO A 163 -6.03 3.43 -28.66
CA PRO A 163 -6.97 4.23 -27.90
C PRO A 163 -6.76 3.99 -26.41
N VAL A 164 -6.67 5.05 -25.62
CA VAL A 164 -6.48 4.96 -24.17
C VAL A 164 -7.54 5.75 -23.41
N VAL A 165 -7.94 5.21 -22.27
CA VAL A 165 -8.77 5.92 -21.29
C VAL A 165 -7.88 6.31 -20.12
N LEU A 166 -7.87 7.60 -19.78
CA LEU A 166 -7.03 8.12 -18.72
C LEU A 166 -7.79 8.23 -17.40
N GLY A 167 -7.11 8.00 -16.29
CA GLY A 167 -7.62 8.30 -14.95
C GLY A 167 -7.98 9.78 -14.77
N HIS A 168 -8.81 10.07 -13.77
CA HIS A 168 -9.33 11.42 -13.51
C HIS A 168 -8.23 12.49 -13.41
N SER A 169 -7.10 12.18 -12.76
CA SER A 169 -6.02 13.13 -12.54
C SER A 169 -5.38 13.66 -13.81
N TYR A 170 -5.43 12.89 -14.92
CA TYR A 170 -4.88 13.31 -16.21
C TYR A 170 -5.67 14.44 -16.87
N GLN A 171 -6.91 14.71 -16.45
CA GLN A 171 -7.73 15.81 -17.03
C GLN A 171 -7.10 17.19 -16.88
N LYS A 172 -6.16 17.35 -15.94
CA LYS A 172 -5.40 18.60 -15.75
C LYS A 172 -4.32 18.81 -16.80
N PHE A 173 -3.91 17.74 -17.50
CA PHE A 173 -2.74 17.72 -18.37
C PHE A 173 -3.08 17.39 -19.82
N MET A 174 -4.15 16.64 -20.06
CA MET A 174 -4.52 16.08 -21.36
C MET A 174 -6.01 16.34 -21.67
N ASN A 175 -6.35 16.35 -22.96
CA ASN A 175 -7.69 16.44 -23.49
C ASN A 175 -8.02 15.22 -24.37
N ILE A 176 -9.30 15.03 -24.68
CA ILE A 176 -9.73 14.01 -25.64
C ILE A 176 -9.14 14.35 -27.02
N ASN A 177 -8.68 13.31 -27.72
CA ASN A 177 -7.94 13.33 -28.98
C ASN A 177 -6.47 13.81 -28.89
N ASP A 178 -5.96 14.11 -27.69
CA ASP A 178 -4.52 14.29 -27.55
C ASP A 178 -3.79 12.97 -27.85
N GLU A 179 -2.64 13.08 -28.52
CA GLU A 179 -1.80 11.94 -28.86
C GLU A 179 -0.46 12.04 -28.15
N PHE A 180 0.07 10.90 -27.72
CA PHE A 180 1.40 10.79 -27.14
C PHE A 180 2.08 9.51 -27.60
N VAL A 181 3.40 9.44 -27.41
CA VAL A 181 4.22 8.35 -27.96
C VAL A 181 5.13 7.81 -26.86
N ASN A 182 5.25 6.49 -26.74
CA ASN A 182 6.19 5.89 -25.79
C ASN A 182 7.64 5.89 -26.33
N ILE A 183 8.58 5.38 -25.53
CA ILE A 183 9.99 5.25 -25.92
C ILE A 183 10.20 4.41 -27.21
N ASP A 184 9.34 3.41 -27.45
CA ASP A 184 9.38 2.51 -28.60
C ASP A 184 8.68 3.04 -29.86
N ASN A 185 8.22 4.29 -29.83
CA ASN A 185 7.43 4.93 -30.90
C ASN A 185 6.01 4.38 -31.10
N LEU A 186 5.45 3.65 -30.14
CA LEU A 186 4.02 3.32 -30.12
C LEU A 186 3.21 4.58 -29.83
N LYS A 187 2.19 4.83 -30.66
CA LYS A 187 1.31 5.98 -30.56
C LYS A 187 0.08 5.63 -29.74
N TYR A 188 -0.32 6.54 -28.87
CA TYR A 188 -1.52 6.44 -28.05
C TYR A 188 -2.39 7.67 -28.29
N LYS A 189 -3.70 7.47 -28.29
CA LYS A 189 -4.69 8.54 -28.46
C LYS A 189 -5.70 8.50 -27.32
N VAL A 190 -5.90 9.64 -26.67
CA VAL A 190 -6.84 9.76 -25.56
C VAL A 190 -8.28 9.74 -26.09
N VAL A 191 -9.06 8.73 -25.72
CA VAL A 191 -10.48 8.59 -26.13
C VAL A 191 -11.47 8.86 -25.00
N GLY A 192 -11.03 8.75 -23.75
CA GLY A 192 -11.90 8.97 -22.59
C GLY A 192 -11.15 9.28 -21.30
N PHE A 193 -11.92 9.73 -20.30
CA PHE A 193 -11.46 9.93 -18.94
C PHE A 193 -12.40 9.26 -17.94
N LEU A 194 -11.85 8.53 -16.97
CA LEU A 194 -12.60 7.95 -15.86
C LEU A 194 -13.23 9.04 -14.97
N GLN A 195 -14.27 8.67 -14.23
CA GLN A 195 -14.75 9.46 -13.09
C GLN A 195 -13.74 9.43 -11.94
N GLU A 196 -13.80 10.42 -11.05
CA GLU A 196 -12.96 10.48 -9.86
C GLU A 196 -13.26 9.33 -8.90
N GLY A 197 -12.23 8.72 -8.32
CA GLY A 197 -12.35 7.65 -7.33
C GLY A 197 -12.71 6.28 -7.90
N GLN A 198 -12.56 6.09 -9.22
CA GLN A 198 -12.74 4.78 -9.85
C GLN A 198 -11.63 3.83 -9.37
N SER A 199 -12.02 2.59 -9.05
CA SER A 199 -11.11 1.60 -8.48
C SER A 199 -11.57 0.19 -8.83
N PHE A 200 -10.64 -0.76 -8.72
CA PHE A 200 -10.95 -2.18 -8.84
C PHE A 200 -10.29 -2.96 -7.71
N VAL A 201 -10.69 -4.21 -7.51
CA VAL A 201 -9.95 -5.09 -6.60
C VAL A 201 -9.08 -6.01 -7.41
N ASP A 202 -7.79 -6.00 -7.10
CA ASP A 202 -6.85 -6.98 -7.62
C ASP A 202 -7.06 -8.33 -6.92
N ILE A 203 -7.55 -9.27 -7.72
CA ILE A 203 -7.91 -10.63 -7.30
C ILE A 203 -6.73 -11.59 -7.42
N SER A 204 -5.86 -11.39 -8.42
CA SER A 204 -4.80 -12.32 -8.80
C SER A 204 -3.56 -12.14 -7.92
N SER A 205 -3.10 -10.91 -7.69
CA SER A 205 -1.89 -10.62 -6.91
C SER A 205 -2.22 -10.21 -5.46
N GLY A 206 -3.49 -9.91 -5.20
CA GLY A 206 -4.01 -9.64 -3.88
C GLY A 206 -3.54 -8.32 -3.28
N LYS A 207 -3.11 -7.34 -4.08
CA LYS A 207 -2.71 -6.00 -3.62
C LYS A 207 -3.83 -5.25 -2.90
N GLY A 208 -5.07 -5.61 -3.19
CA GLY A 208 -6.27 -5.06 -2.57
C GLY A 208 -7.05 -4.17 -3.52
N VAL A 209 -7.70 -3.13 -2.99
CA VAL A 209 -8.33 -2.10 -3.82
C VAL A 209 -7.25 -1.24 -4.47
N ILE A 210 -7.31 -1.10 -5.79
CA ILE A 210 -6.39 -0.30 -6.60
C ILE A 210 -7.17 0.86 -7.21
N GLU A 211 -6.74 2.08 -6.91
CA GLU A 211 -7.28 3.31 -7.50
C GLU A 211 -6.76 3.51 -8.93
N LEU A 212 -7.64 4.03 -9.79
CA LEU A 212 -7.40 4.24 -11.21
C LEU A 212 -7.21 5.72 -11.59
N ASP A 213 -7.31 6.66 -10.64
CA ASP A 213 -7.24 8.12 -10.91
C ASP A 213 -5.94 8.56 -11.61
N ASP A 214 -4.83 7.88 -11.31
CA ASP A 214 -3.50 8.16 -11.87
C ASP A 214 -3.04 7.08 -12.89
N THR A 215 -3.96 6.26 -13.39
CA THR A 215 -3.64 5.12 -14.28
C THR A 215 -4.05 5.38 -15.74
N VAL A 216 -3.24 4.91 -16.69
CA VAL A 216 -3.56 4.85 -18.12
C VAL A 216 -4.16 3.47 -18.43
N LEU A 217 -5.44 3.41 -18.81
CA LEU A 217 -6.09 2.18 -19.25
C LEU A 217 -5.83 1.94 -20.74
N ILE A 218 -5.32 0.75 -21.06
CA ILE A 218 -4.94 0.34 -22.40
C ILE A 218 -5.74 -0.92 -22.79
N PRO A 219 -6.35 -0.99 -23.98
CA PRO A 219 -7.01 -2.22 -24.44
C PRO A 219 -6.01 -3.35 -24.61
N MET A 220 -6.37 -4.55 -24.17
CA MET A 220 -5.68 -5.79 -24.52
C MET A 220 -6.10 -6.27 -25.91
N ASP A 221 -5.19 -6.22 -26.88
CA ASP A 221 -5.33 -6.96 -28.15
C ASP A 221 -4.61 -8.30 -28.05
N VAL A 222 -5.33 -9.39 -27.74
CA VAL A 222 -4.76 -10.74 -27.59
C VAL A 222 -4.12 -11.32 -28.86
N THR A 223 -4.32 -10.71 -30.03
CA THR A 223 -3.69 -11.18 -31.27
C THR A 223 -2.29 -10.61 -31.48
N LYS A 224 -1.99 -9.45 -30.87
CA LYS A 224 -0.71 -8.73 -31.02
C LYS A 224 -0.14 -8.23 -29.70
N PHE A 225 -0.72 -8.66 -28.58
CA PHE A 225 -0.46 -8.16 -27.23
C PHE A 225 1.02 -8.15 -26.89
N ASP A 226 1.71 -9.23 -27.21
CA ASP A 226 3.14 -9.39 -26.90
C ASP A 226 4.00 -8.32 -27.59
N ASN A 227 3.70 -7.95 -28.84
CA ASN A 227 4.45 -6.89 -29.52
C ASN A 227 4.34 -5.50 -28.86
N MET A 228 3.42 -5.31 -27.90
CA MET A 228 3.28 -4.07 -27.14
C MET A 228 4.03 -4.08 -25.79
N TYR A 229 4.30 -5.25 -25.19
CA TYR A 229 4.83 -5.36 -23.82
C TYR A 229 6.02 -6.33 -23.67
N VAL A 230 6.14 -7.39 -24.49
CA VAL A 230 7.18 -8.44 -24.39
C VAL A 230 7.52 -9.04 -25.76
N ASN A 231 8.81 -9.09 -26.15
CA ASN A 231 9.23 -9.83 -27.35
C ASN A 231 8.89 -11.34 -27.26
N GLY A 232 7.85 -11.81 -27.97
CA GLY A 232 7.38 -13.20 -27.96
C GLY A 232 6.07 -13.40 -28.75
N ASN A 233 5.63 -14.65 -28.94
CA ASN A 233 4.39 -15.02 -29.64
C ASN A 233 3.49 -15.88 -28.72
N TYR A 234 3.10 -15.31 -27.58
CA TYR A 234 2.43 -15.92 -26.43
C TYR A 234 1.24 -15.10 -25.88
N ALA A 235 0.67 -14.20 -26.68
CA ALA A 235 -0.37 -13.26 -26.25
C ALA A 235 -1.60 -13.91 -25.59
N TYR A 236 -2.05 -15.08 -26.08
CA TYR A 236 -3.15 -15.84 -25.47
C TYR A 236 -2.76 -16.49 -24.13
N GLU A 237 -1.52 -16.97 -23.99
CA GLU A 237 -1.00 -17.51 -22.71
C GLU A 237 -0.98 -16.38 -21.68
N THR A 238 -0.38 -15.24 -22.02
CA THR A 238 -0.31 -14.06 -21.15
C THR A 238 -1.70 -13.60 -20.69
N TYR A 239 -2.69 -13.56 -21.60
CA TYR A 239 -4.07 -13.23 -21.24
C TYR A 239 -4.64 -14.20 -20.21
N LEU A 240 -4.51 -15.51 -20.46
CA LEU A 240 -5.07 -16.56 -19.62
C LEU A 240 -4.37 -16.66 -18.25
N GLU A 241 -3.07 -16.42 -18.18
CA GLU A 241 -2.32 -16.42 -16.91
C GLU A 241 -2.71 -15.27 -16.00
N ASN A 242 -3.12 -14.13 -16.56
CA ASN A 242 -3.60 -12.97 -15.81
C ASN A 242 -5.13 -12.94 -15.70
N ALA A 243 -5.82 -14.00 -16.14
CA ALA A 243 -7.27 -14.02 -16.15
C ALA A 243 -7.89 -14.33 -14.78
N THR A 244 -8.99 -13.64 -14.52
CA THR A 244 -9.97 -14.00 -13.51
C THR A 244 -11.27 -14.46 -14.18
N ILE A 245 -11.80 -15.58 -13.69
CA ILE A 245 -13.00 -16.24 -14.20
C ILE A 245 -14.07 -16.22 -13.11
N ILE A 246 -15.24 -15.68 -13.45
CA ILE A 246 -16.45 -15.73 -12.64
C ILE A 246 -17.38 -16.76 -13.28
N THR A 247 -17.74 -17.80 -12.55
CA THR A 247 -18.64 -18.84 -13.05
C THR A 247 -20.09 -18.56 -12.65
N LYS A 248 -21.06 -18.90 -13.52
CA LYS A 248 -22.48 -18.88 -13.14
C LYS A 248 -22.81 -19.98 -12.13
N ASN A 249 -22.17 -21.14 -12.26
CA ASN A 249 -22.25 -22.24 -11.30
C ASN A 249 -20.83 -22.68 -10.89
N LYS A 250 -20.62 -22.88 -9.59
CA LYS A 250 -19.35 -23.37 -9.05
C LYS A 250 -18.82 -24.65 -9.73
N ASN A 251 -19.73 -25.52 -10.19
CA ASN A 251 -19.34 -26.78 -10.82
C ASN A 251 -18.77 -26.60 -12.25
N ASP A 252 -19.05 -25.48 -12.92
CA ASP A 252 -18.62 -25.23 -14.30
C ASP A 252 -17.08 -25.15 -14.40
N ILE A 253 -16.39 -24.74 -13.33
CA ILE A 253 -14.93 -24.71 -13.29
C ILE A 253 -14.30 -26.11 -13.46
N THR A 254 -15.04 -27.17 -13.12
CA THR A 254 -14.57 -28.56 -13.29
C THR A 254 -14.53 -28.94 -14.76
N GLU A 255 -15.49 -28.45 -15.56
CA GLU A 255 -15.49 -28.63 -17.00
C GLU A 255 -14.27 -27.96 -17.63
N LEU A 256 -14.01 -26.70 -17.25
CA LEU A 256 -12.85 -25.96 -17.75
C LEU A 256 -11.52 -26.63 -17.37
N ARG A 257 -11.39 -27.11 -16.13
CA ARG A 257 -10.23 -27.88 -15.67
C ARG A 257 -10.01 -29.15 -16.51
N ASN A 258 -11.08 -29.88 -16.82
CA ASN A 258 -10.98 -31.07 -17.67
C ASN A 258 -10.55 -30.74 -19.10
N ILE A 259 -10.94 -29.59 -19.64
CA ILE A 259 -10.53 -29.13 -20.97
C ILE A 259 -9.03 -28.80 -20.97
N THR A 260 -8.56 -28.03 -19.98
CA THR A 260 -7.14 -27.66 -19.87
C THR A 260 -6.26 -28.90 -19.65
N GLU A 261 -6.66 -29.82 -18.77
CA GLU A 261 -5.93 -31.08 -18.54
C GLU A 261 -5.87 -31.97 -19.80
N LYS A 262 -6.96 -32.03 -20.58
CA LYS A 262 -6.99 -32.81 -21.84
C LYS A 262 -6.10 -32.23 -22.92
N SER A 263 -5.85 -30.91 -22.91
CA SER A 263 -4.96 -30.26 -23.87
C SER A 263 -3.49 -30.71 -23.73
N ARG A 264 -3.10 -31.22 -22.54
CA ARG A 264 -1.75 -31.70 -22.18
C ARG A 264 -0.61 -30.69 -22.34
N LEU A 265 -0.87 -29.45 -22.73
CA LEU A 265 0.16 -28.42 -22.89
C LEU A 265 0.36 -27.60 -21.62
N TYR A 266 -0.75 -27.13 -21.05
CA TYR A 266 -0.75 -26.29 -19.85
C TYR A 266 -1.67 -26.87 -18.81
N ASN A 267 -1.10 -27.13 -17.63
CA ASN A 267 -1.89 -27.48 -16.46
C ASN A 267 -2.18 -26.21 -15.68
N TYR A 268 -3.39 -25.67 -15.81
CA TYR A 268 -3.82 -24.48 -15.09
C TYR A 268 -4.49 -24.84 -13.76
N ASN A 269 -4.08 -24.14 -12.70
CA ASN A 269 -4.80 -24.11 -11.44
C ASN A 269 -5.84 -23.01 -11.49
N PHE A 270 -7.10 -23.39 -11.27
CA PHE A 270 -8.19 -22.47 -11.02
C PHE A 270 -8.36 -22.31 -9.51
N ASN A 271 -7.83 -21.21 -8.96
CA ASN A 271 -7.78 -20.97 -7.53
C ASN A 271 -9.00 -20.17 -7.09
N ASN A 272 -9.84 -20.77 -6.25
CA ASN A 272 -11.04 -20.10 -5.77
C ASN A 272 -10.69 -18.92 -4.84
N VAL A 273 -11.20 -17.74 -5.16
CA VAL A 273 -10.97 -16.51 -4.37
C VAL A 273 -11.55 -16.64 -2.97
N GLY A 274 -12.64 -17.39 -2.76
CA GLY A 274 -13.18 -17.65 -1.42
C GLY A 274 -12.22 -18.44 -0.54
N GLY A 275 -11.51 -19.42 -1.13
CA GLY A 275 -10.46 -20.17 -0.44
C GLY A 275 -9.20 -19.32 -0.22
N VAL A 276 -8.80 -18.55 -1.23
CA VAL A 276 -7.58 -17.73 -1.20
C VAL A 276 -7.74 -16.52 -0.29
N SER A 277 -8.90 -15.88 -0.24
CA SER A 277 -9.18 -14.76 0.67
C SER A 277 -9.05 -15.20 2.13
N LYS A 278 -9.57 -16.39 2.49
CA LYS A 278 -9.38 -16.99 3.82
C LYS A 278 -7.91 -17.31 4.12
N TYR A 279 -7.17 -17.79 3.13
CA TYR A 279 -5.73 -18.04 3.26
C TYR A 279 -4.95 -16.71 3.40
N MET A 280 -5.28 -15.69 2.61
CA MET A 280 -4.70 -14.36 2.66
C MET A 280 -5.00 -13.67 3.98
N GLU A 281 -6.21 -13.82 4.52
CA GLU A 281 -6.57 -13.33 5.85
C GLU A 281 -5.69 -14.01 6.92
N MET A 282 -5.52 -15.33 6.84
CA MET A 282 -4.68 -16.09 7.78
C MET A 282 -3.19 -15.73 7.66
N SER A 283 -2.69 -15.56 6.43
CA SER A 283 -1.32 -15.15 6.14
C SER A 283 -1.06 -13.71 6.60
N THR A 284 -1.98 -12.80 6.31
CA THR A 284 -1.92 -11.40 6.78
C THR A 284 -1.93 -11.34 8.30
N LYS A 285 -2.83 -12.08 8.96
CA LYS A 285 -2.85 -12.20 10.43
C LYS A 285 -1.53 -12.71 10.99
N LYS A 286 -0.89 -13.67 10.32
CA LYS A 286 0.42 -14.21 10.73
C LYS A 286 1.52 -13.16 10.57
N SER A 287 1.60 -12.47 9.43
CA SER A 287 2.59 -11.42 9.18
C SER A 287 2.41 -10.24 10.13
N VAL A 288 1.18 -9.74 10.30
CA VAL A 288 0.83 -8.70 11.28
C VAL A 288 1.18 -9.15 12.69
N GLY A 289 0.93 -10.41 13.05
CA GLY A 289 1.29 -10.96 14.34
C GLY A 289 2.79 -10.85 14.65
N VAL A 290 3.66 -11.11 13.66
CA VAL A 290 5.12 -10.96 13.81
C VAL A 290 5.50 -9.49 14.02
N PHE A 291 4.96 -8.57 13.21
CA PHE A 291 5.25 -7.14 13.37
C PHE A 291 4.73 -6.57 14.69
N LEU A 292 3.54 -6.98 15.15
CA LEU A 292 3.01 -6.60 16.45
C LEU A 292 3.87 -7.16 17.59
N PHE A 293 4.34 -8.40 17.48
CA PHE A 293 5.25 -8.99 18.46
C PHE A 293 6.55 -8.18 18.58
N ILE A 294 7.18 -7.83 17.45
CA ILE A 294 8.36 -6.96 17.43
C ILE A 294 8.02 -5.59 18.05
N SER A 295 6.89 -4.99 17.67
CA SER A 295 6.45 -3.69 18.18
C SER A 295 6.29 -3.69 19.71
N ILE A 296 5.75 -4.75 20.29
CA ILE A 296 5.62 -4.91 21.75
C ILE A 296 7.00 -4.86 22.44
N TRP A 297 8.00 -5.55 21.90
CA TRP A 297 9.36 -5.51 22.46
C TRP A 297 9.99 -4.12 22.36
N VAL A 298 9.83 -3.44 21.22
CA VAL A 298 10.36 -2.07 21.05
C VAL A 298 9.65 -1.10 22.00
N ILE A 299 8.34 -1.24 22.19
CA ILE A 299 7.54 -0.50 23.18
C ILE A 299 8.10 -0.70 24.59
N ILE A 300 8.28 -1.94 25.04
CA ILE A 300 8.81 -2.24 26.39
C ILE A 300 10.18 -1.60 26.59
N PHE A 301 11.08 -1.72 25.61
CA PHE A 301 12.42 -1.15 25.68
C PHE A 301 12.40 0.39 25.67
N ALA A 302 11.60 1.01 24.81
CA ALA A 302 11.46 2.46 24.74
C ALA A 302 10.91 3.03 26.06
N PHE A 303 9.83 2.46 26.58
CA PHE A 303 9.18 2.95 27.79
C PHE A 303 10.01 2.71 29.06
N SER A 304 10.70 1.57 29.17
CA SER A 304 11.65 1.35 30.27
C SER A 304 12.80 2.37 30.24
N LEU A 305 13.34 2.68 29.05
CA LEU A 305 14.37 3.71 28.90
C LEU A 305 13.86 5.10 29.31
N VAL A 306 12.62 5.45 28.95
CA VAL A 306 11.98 6.71 29.37
C VAL A 306 11.89 6.78 30.89
N ILE A 307 11.31 5.75 31.53
CA ILE A 307 11.12 5.71 32.98
C ILE A 307 12.46 5.85 33.72
N ILE A 308 13.48 5.10 33.29
CA ILE A 308 14.82 5.15 33.91
C ILE A 308 15.39 6.56 33.78
N ASN A 309 15.34 7.16 32.60
CA ASN A 309 15.93 8.47 32.35
C ASN A 309 15.19 9.61 33.04
N THR A 310 13.87 9.56 33.12
CA THR A 310 13.08 10.56 33.85
C THR A 310 13.30 10.43 35.36
N LEU A 311 13.37 9.21 35.90
CA LEU A 311 13.69 8.99 37.32
C LEU A 311 15.11 9.43 37.67
N GLU A 312 16.07 9.19 36.77
CA GLU A 312 17.45 9.64 36.93
C GLU A 312 17.56 11.17 36.81
N PHE A 313 16.83 11.78 35.88
CA PHE A 313 16.70 13.23 35.76
C PHE A 313 16.16 13.85 37.04
N VAL A 314 15.07 13.29 37.58
CA VAL A 314 14.51 13.72 38.88
C VAL A 314 15.59 13.62 39.96
N ARG A 315 16.27 12.48 40.06
CA ARG A 315 17.30 12.23 41.09
C ARG A 315 18.48 13.19 41.01
N LYS A 316 19.02 13.43 39.81
CA LYS A 316 20.20 14.29 39.59
C LYS A 316 19.89 15.76 39.87
N ASN A 317 18.68 16.20 39.56
CA ASN A 317 18.26 17.59 39.70
C ASN A 317 17.47 17.87 40.99
N LEU A 318 17.40 16.91 41.93
CA LEU A 318 16.69 17.08 43.20
C LEU A 318 17.08 18.36 43.95
N ARG A 319 18.37 18.72 43.95
CA ARG A 319 18.84 19.94 44.63
C ARG A 319 18.30 21.20 43.96
N GLU A 320 18.34 21.27 42.63
CA GLU A 320 17.79 22.38 41.85
C GLU A 320 16.28 22.50 42.08
N PHE A 321 15.58 21.38 42.06
CA PHE A 321 14.13 21.32 42.31
C PHE A 321 13.76 21.76 43.73
N SER A 322 14.52 21.34 44.74
CA SER A 322 14.30 21.80 46.11
C SER A 322 14.49 23.30 46.24
N ILE A 323 15.55 23.87 45.66
CA ILE A 323 15.77 25.33 45.66
C ILE A 323 14.62 26.04 44.94
N HIS A 324 14.18 25.53 43.80
CA HIS A 324 13.07 26.10 43.05
C HIS A 324 11.77 26.13 43.87
N ILE A 325 11.47 25.05 44.60
CA ILE A 325 10.30 24.99 45.49
C ILE A 325 10.47 25.93 46.70
N PHE A 326 11.67 26.01 47.31
CA PHE A 326 11.93 26.95 48.41
C PHE A 326 11.77 28.41 48.00
N CYS A 327 12.11 28.75 46.76
CA CYS A 327 11.93 30.09 46.22
C CYS A 327 10.47 30.38 45.76
N GLY A 328 9.51 29.50 46.09
CA GLY A 328 8.08 29.68 45.79
C GLY A 328 7.59 29.03 44.49
N GLY A 329 8.40 28.19 43.83
CA GLY A 329 8.01 27.45 42.63
C GLY A 329 7.10 26.26 42.95
N ASN A 330 6.18 25.92 42.03
CA ASN A 330 5.26 24.81 42.22
C ASN A 330 5.84 23.49 41.69
N ARG A 331 5.51 22.37 42.34
CA ARG A 331 5.86 21.01 41.85
C ARG A 331 5.30 20.72 40.46
N SER A 332 4.15 21.32 40.13
CA SER A 332 3.52 21.26 38.82
C SER A 332 4.39 21.87 37.71
N ASP A 333 5.22 22.87 38.01
CA ASP A 333 6.12 23.47 37.02
C ASP A 333 7.24 22.50 36.61
N ILE A 334 7.75 21.74 37.57
CA ILE A 334 8.75 20.69 37.35
C ILE A 334 8.11 19.51 36.58
N ALA A 335 6.90 19.11 36.95
CA ALA A 335 6.17 18.07 36.23
C ALA A 335 5.90 18.48 34.76
N LEU A 336 5.52 19.75 34.54
CA LEU A 336 5.34 20.32 33.21
C LEU A 336 6.65 20.32 32.40
N ARG A 337 7.80 20.64 33.01
CA ARG A 337 9.11 20.57 32.34
C ARG A 337 9.45 19.16 31.88
N ILE A 338 9.22 18.14 32.71
CA ILE A 338 9.44 16.72 32.35
C ILE A 338 8.50 16.30 31.23
N PHE A 339 7.21 16.64 31.33
CA PHE A 339 6.24 16.34 30.30
C PHE A 339 6.61 17.00 28.96
N LEU A 340 7.00 18.28 28.97
CA LEU A 340 7.38 19.01 27.76
C LEU A 340 8.57 18.35 27.05
N GLN A 341 9.55 17.80 27.77
CA GLN A 341 10.67 17.09 27.16
C GLN A 341 10.20 15.89 26.32
N ILE A 342 9.27 15.10 26.86
CA ILE A 342 8.72 13.92 26.18
C ILE A 342 7.80 14.35 25.04
N PHE A 343 6.96 15.36 25.28
CA PHE A 343 6.00 15.87 24.30
C PHE A 343 6.70 16.45 23.06
N ILE A 344 7.81 17.18 23.23
CA ILE A 344 8.61 17.72 22.12
C ILE A 344 9.19 16.60 21.26
N VAL A 345 9.70 15.53 21.88
CA VAL A 345 10.23 14.40 21.10
C VAL A 345 9.13 13.63 20.39
N TRP A 346 8.00 13.40 21.06
CA TRP A 346 6.83 12.78 20.45
C TRP A 346 6.32 13.58 19.24
N ILE A 347 6.13 14.90 19.37
CA ILE A 347 5.57 15.70 18.27
C ILE A 347 6.48 15.72 17.05
N LEU A 348 7.81 15.79 17.25
CA LEU A 348 8.78 15.71 16.16
C LEU A 348 8.73 14.35 15.46
N ALA A 349 8.67 13.26 16.23
CA ALA A 349 8.59 11.91 15.67
C ALA A 349 7.27 11.70 14.91
N SER A 350 6.15 12.21 15.42
CA SER A 350 4.85 12.14 14.76
C SER A 350 4.81 12.96 13.47
N ILE A 351 5.38 14.18 13.45
CA ILE A 351 5.46 14.98 12.21
C ILE A 351 6.21 14.23 11.12
N ILE A 352 7.37 13.66 11.45
CA ILE A 352 8.16 12.90 10.48
C ILE A 352 7.42 11.64 10.04
N SER A 353 6.75 10.94 10.95
CA SER A 353 5.97 9.74 10.62
C SER A 353 4.80 10.06 9.68
N VAL A 354 4.15 11.22 9.83
CA VAL A 354 3.07 11.69 8.93
C VAL A 354 3.63 12.03 7.55
N LEU A 355 4.80 12.64 7.46
CA LEU A 355 5.43 12.98 6.18
C LEU A 355 5.90 11.74 5.40
N VAL A 356 6.28 10.68 6.09
CA VAL A 356 6.79 9.45 5.48
C VAL A 356 5.67 8.47 5.10
N SER A 357 4.53 8.48 5.82
CA SER A 357 3.45 7.53 5.59
C SER A 357 2.42 8.02 4.59
N ASN A 358 1.96 7.12 3.73
CA ASN A 358 0.87 7.39 2.79
C ASN A 358 -0.53 7.40 3.45
N GLN A 359 -0.65 7.09 4.75
CA GLN A 359 -1.93 7.02 5.46
C GLN A 359 -1.92 7.87 6.75
N PRO A 360 -2.02 9.21 6.63
CA PRO A 360 -1.83 10.14 7.75
C PRO A 360 -2.86 9.94 8.87
N PHE A 361 -4.10 9.53 8.55
CA PHE A 361 -5.13 9.28 9.56
C PHE A 361 -4.77 8.13 10.50
N ILE A 362 -4.18 7.04 9.98
CA ILE A 362 -3.73 5.91 10.81
C ILE A 362 -2.56 6.37 11.68
N VAL A 363 -1.59 7.10 11.11
CA VAL A 363 -0.46 7.65 11.86
C VAL A 363 -0.91 8.50 13.04
N LEU A 364 -1.93 9.36 12.84
CA LEU A 364 -2.47 10.22 13.91
C LEU A 364 -3.10 9.38 15.02
N GLY A 365 -3.88 8.34 14.68
CA GLY A 365 -4.46 7.42 15.65
C GLY A 365 -3.40 6.68 16.48
N VAL A 366 -2.40 6.11 15.81
CA VAL A 366 -1.27 5.41 16.44
C VAL A 366 -0.45 6.36 17.30
N SER A 367 -0.13 7.56 16.78
CA SER A 367 0.61 8.59 17.52
C SER A 367 -0.12 9.02 18.79
N GLY A 368 -1.44 9.15 18.74
CA GLY A 368 -2.26 9.46 19.91
C GLY A 368 -2.19 8.37 20.99
N ALA A 369 -2.24 7.09 20.59
CA ALA A 369 -2.08 5.97 21.52
C ALA A 369 -0.68 5.94 22.15
N ILE A 370 0.37 6.23 21.38
CA ILE A 370 1.75 6.32 21.88
C ILE A 370 1.90 7.49 22.86
N LEU A 371 1.29 8.65 22.58
CA LEU A 371 1.29 9.79 23.51
C LEU A 371 0.67 9.40 24.86
N PHE A 372 -0.45 8.68 24.83
CA PHE A 372 -1.10 8.19 26.04
C PHE A 372 -0.18 7.26 26.85
N LEU A 373 0.54 6.35 26.19
CA LEU A 373 1.55 5.51 26.85
C LEU A 373 2.72 6.33 27.41
N CYS A 374 3.19 7.34 26.69
CA CYS A 374 4.22 8.28 27.18
C CYS A 374 3.75 9.01 28.46
N LEU A 375 2.49 9.44 28.52
CA LEU A 375 1.90 10.03 29.72
C LEU A 375 1.92 9.07 30.91
N ILE A 376 1.56 7.79 30.69
CA ILE A 376 1.62 6.76 31.73
C ILE A 376 3.04 6.60 32.27
N THR A 377 4.06 6.64 31.41
CA THR A 377 5.46 6.51 31.88
C THR A 377 5.96 7.68 32.71
N CYS A 378 5.29 8.82 32.70
CA CYS A 378 5.62 9.94 33.58
C CYS A 378 5.16 9.69 35.03
N ILE A 379 4.15 8.84 35.24
CA ILE A 379 3.51 8.61 36.55
C ILE A 379 4.53 8.22 37.64
N PRO A 380 5.44 7.25 37.45
CA PRO A 380 6.42 6.90 38.47
C PRO A 380 7.32 8.09 38.88
N SER A 381 7.67 8.93 37.91
CA SER A 381 8.51 10.11 38.13
C SER A 381 7.75 11.18 38.89
N PHE A 382 6.45 11.36 38.59
CA PHE A 382 5.58 12.27 39.31
C PHE A 382 5.33 11.79 40.74
N ILE A 383 5.00 10.51 40.96
CA ILE A 383 4.83 9.95 42.31
C ILE A 383 6.08 10.25 43.15
N LYS A 384 7.27 9.95 42.62
CA LYS A 384 8.53 10.24 43.31
C LYS A 384 8.73 11.73 43.59
N LEU A 385 8.40 12.61 42.66
CA LEU A 385 8.52 14.06 42.84
C LEU A 385 7.57 14.57 43.93
N PHE A 386 6.33 14.08 43.96
CA PHE A 386 5.31 14.53 44.92
C PHE A 386 5.45 13.88 46.31
N SER A 387 6.06 12.69 46.40
CA SER A 387 6.29 12.00 47.67
C SER A 387 7.48 12.51 48.46
N LEU A 388 8.39 13.29 47.84
CA LEU A 388 9.59 13.77 48.51
C LEU A 388 9.28 14.94 49.46
N GLN A 389 9.70 14.80 50.72
CA GLN A 389 9.73 15.91 51.67
C GLN A 389 11.02 16.72 51.47
N ILE A 390 10.87 18.04 51.42
CA ILE A 390 11.98 18.95 51.11
C ILE A 390 13.03 18.95 52.23
N SER A 391 12.59 18.75 53.48
CA SER A 391 13.43 18.56 54.67
C SER A 391 14.42 17.40 54.51
N ASP A 392 14.00 16.30 53.89
CA ASP A 392 14.82 15.10 53.75
C ASP A 392 15.88 15.23 52.66
N ILE A 393 15.66 16.13 51.69
CA ILE A 393 16.59 16.38 50.58
C ILE A 393 17.76 17.26 51.05
N LEU A 394 17.51 18.25 51.89
CA LEU A 394 18.55 19.14 52.42
C LEU A 394 19.40 18.46 53.51
N ARG A 395 18.82 17.57 54.30
CA ARG A 395 19.48 16.91 55.43
C ARG A 395 20.41 15.77 55.03
N ARG A 396 20.34 15.29 53.79
CA ARG A 396 21.14 14.15 53.28
C ARG A 396 22.63 14.47 53.04
N LYS A 397 23.14 15.53 53.67
CA LYS A 397 24.50 16.05 53.52
C LYS A 397 25.18 16.40 54.84
N GLU A 398 24.71 15.82 55.95
CA GLU A 398 25.54 15.58 57.12
C GLU A 398 26.01 14.13 57.13
#